data_AF-W0F973-F1
#
_entry.id   AF-W0F973-F1
#
_cell.length_a   1.000
_cell.length_b   1.000
_cell.length_c   1.000
_cell.angle_alpha   90.00
_cell.angle_beta   90.00
_cell.angle_gamma   90.00
#
_symmetry.space_group_name_H-M   'P 1'
#
loop_
_entity.id
_entity.type
_entity.pdbx_description
1 polymer ?
#
loop_
_entity_poly.entity_id
_entity_poly.type
_entity_poly.pdbx_seq_one_letter_code
_entity_poly.pdbx_strand_id
1 'polypeptide(L)'
;MKKILIATVALLGIIACSNQEKSSEAMKYDQVVMDHMEKMHQTLFAVQRLATSDSIDLQRAAAKFGSEIDSSAKAIKDLSDFDGNTAYRDAALKLADFYKSSVMGPYLEIGKAYKEVKDTAALHSKVDAIITKLQQDESVADDDFIKQRNAFAAKNNFKIDSMIAQ
;
A
#
# COMPACT_ATOMS: atom_id res chain seq x y z
N MET A 1 2.00 74.71 -19.43
CA MET A 1 3.03 73.73 -19.89
C MET A 1 3.39 72.80 -18.73
N LYS A 2 3.63 71.51 -19.04
CA LYS A 2 4.11 70.39 -18.20
C LYS A 2 2.98 69.66 -17.42
N LYS A 3 2.36 68.63 -17.99
CA LYS A 3 2.78 67.23 -18.27
C LYS A 3 2.40 66.28 -17.13
N ILE A 4 1.45 65.42 -17.45
CA ILE A 4 0.95 64.22 -16.78
C ILE A 4 2.13 63.31 -16.40
N LEU A 5 2.06 62.62 -15.25
CA LEU A 5 2.53 61.24 -15.17
C LEU A 5 1.63 60.42 -14.23
N ILE A 6 0.94 59.48 -14.86
CA ILE A 6 0.10 58.41 -14.31
C ILE A 6 0.96 57.13 -14.24
N ALA A 7 0.63 56.28 -13.27
CA ALA A 7 0.86 54.82 -13.21
C ALA A 7 2.21 54.26 -12.74
N THR A 8 2.11 53.43 -11.69
CA THR A 8 2.71 52.08 -11.63
C THR A 8 1.77 51.23 -10.75
N VAL A 9 0.67 50.73 -11.31
CA VAL A 9 0.46 49.31 -11.64
C VAL A 9 0.81 48.37 -10.47
N ALA A 10 -0.22 48.04 -9.69
CA ALA A 10 -0.26 46.85 -8.86
C ALA A 10 -0.30 45.61 -9.77
N LEU A 11 0.78 44.83 -9.78
CA LEU A 11 0.87 43.52 -10.41
C LEU A 11 1.27 42.48 -9.34
N LEU A 12 0.37 42.25 -8.38
CA LEU A 12 0.46 41.16 -7.41
C LEU A 12 -0.88 40.44 -7.38
N GLY A 13 -1.12 39.62 -8.38
CA GLY A 13 -2.27 38.74 -8.43
C GLY A 13 -2.05 37.74 -9.55
N ILE A 14 -2.49 36.50 -9.33
CA ILE A 14 -2.48 35.37 -10.28
C ILE A 14 -1.21 34.49 -10.26
N ILE A 15 -0.88 33.87 -9.11
CA ILE A 15 -0.21 32.54 -9.08
C ILE A 15 -0.88 31.61 -8.04
N ALA A 16 -2.16 31.83 -7.72
CA ALA A 16 -2.86 31.04 -6.71
C ALA A 16 -3.73 29.89 -7.27
N CYS A 17 -4.05 29.89 -8.58
CA CYS A 17 -5.04 28.94 -9.11
C CYS A 17 -4.46 27.64 -9.70
N SER A 18 -3.16 27.56 -10.07
CA SER A 18 -2.60 26.35 -10.69
C SER A 18 -2.28 25.22 -9.71
N ASN A 19 -2.10 25.53 -8.42
CA ASN A 19 -1.66 24.55 -7.43
C ASN A 19 -2.81 23.70 -6.86
N GLN A 20 -4.05 24.19 -6.96
CA GLN A 20 -5.22 23.50 -6.41
C GLN A 20 -5.66 22.31 -7.27
N GLU A 21 -5.61 22.43 -8.60
CA GLU A 21 -5.97 21.34 -9.52
C GLU A 21 -4.98 20.16 -9.39
N LYS A 22 -3.67 20.45 -9.37
CA LYS A 22 -2.62 19.43 -9.18
C LYS A 22 -2.76 18.67 -7.86
N SER A 23 -3.10 19.36 -6.78
CA SER A 23 -3.33 18.73 -5.47
C SER A 23 -4.51 17.75 -5.53
N SER A 24 -5.59 18.11 -6.23
CA SER A 24 -6.75 17.21 -6.41
C SER A 24 -6.41 15.96 -7.22
N GLU A 25 -5.61 16.09 -8.28
CA GLU A 25 -5.15 14.95 -9.07
C GLU A 25 -4.24 14.02 -8.26
N ALA A 26 -3.33 14.58 -7.47
CA ALA A 26 -2.45 13.80 -6.60
C ALA A 26 -3.25 13.05 -5.51
N MET A 27 -4.26 13.68 -4.93
CA MET A 27 -5.16 13.01 -3.98
C MET A 27 -5.93 11.86 -4.62
N LYS A 28 -6.41 12.02 -5.86
CA LYS A 28 -7.05 10.92 -6.60
C LYS A 28 -6.07 9.78 -6.87
N TYR A 29 -4.83 10.10 -7.24
CA TYR A 29 -3.78 9.10 -7.41
C TYR A 29 -3.53 8.32 -6.12
N ASP A 30 -3.40 9.02 -5.00
CA ASP A 30 -3.25 8.40 -3.67
C ASP A 30 -4.44 7.50 -3.33
N GLN A 31 -5.66 7.98 -3.54
CA GLN A 31 -6.87 7.19 -3.29
C GLN A 31 -6.88 5.89 -4.08
N VAL A 32 -6.56 5.93 -5.38
CA VAL A 32 -6.52 4.71 -6.21
C VAL A 32 -5.49 3.72 -5.69
N VAL A 33 -4.30 4.19 -5.31
CA VAL A 33 -3.27 3.32 -4.72
C VAL A 33 -3.79 2.72 -3.41
N MET A 34 -4.31 3.55 -2.50
CA MET A 34 -4.80 3.10 -1.19
C MET A 34 -5.97 2.12 -1.28
N ASP A 35 -6.94 2.35 -2.17
CA ASP A 35 -8.07 1.44 -2.38
C ASP A 35 -7.60 0.03 -2.76
N HIS A 36 -6.55 -0.06 -3.58
CA HIS A 36 -5.95 -1.33 -3.95
C HIS A 36 -5.09 -1.93 -2.83
N MET A 37 -4.35 -1.10 -2.09
CA MET A 37 -3.61 -1.56 -0.91
C MET A 37 -4.52 -2.13 0.17
N GLU A 38 -5.65 -1.47 0.45
CA GLU A 38 -6.64 -1.93 1.42
C GLU A 38 -7.25 -3.28 1.01
N LYS A 39 -7.62 -3.44 -0.27
CA LYS A 39 -8.11 -4.73 -0.78
C LYS A 39 -7.09 -5.85 -0.59
N MET A 40 -5.82 -5.59 -0.85
CA MET A 40 -4.76 -6.59 -0.66
C MET A 40 -4.54 -6.91 0.82
N HIS A 41 -4.61 -5.91 1.70
CA HIS A 41 -4.52 -6.10 3.14
C HIS A 41 -5.70 -6.93 3.70
N GLN A 42 -6.93 -6.64 3.27
CA GLN A 42 -8.11 -7.46 3.60
C GLN A 42 -7.96 -8.91 3.11
N THR A 43 -7.36 -9.09 1.93
CA THR A 43 -7.05 -10.41 1.36
C THR A 43 -6.03 -11.18 2.21
N LEU A 44 -4.98 -10.50 2.68
CA LEU A 44 -3.99 -11.05 3.60
C LEU A 44 -4.64 -11.53 4.91
N PHE A 45 -5.48 -10.69 5.53
CA PHE A 45 -6.20 -11.07 6.75
C PHE A 45 -7.14 -12.26 6.53
N ALA A 46 -7.79 -12.34 5.38
CA ALA A 46 -8.64 -13.48 5.06
C ALA A 46 -7.82 -14.78 5.01
N VAL A 47 -6.63 -14.80 4.40
CA VAL A 47 -5.79 -16.00 4.39
C VAL A 47 -5.24 -16.33 5.78
N GLN A 48 -4.85 -15.33 6.56
CA GLN A 48 -4.35 -15.53 7.92
C GLN A 48 -5.38 -16.23 8.79
N ARG A 49 -6.64 -15.81 8.72
CA ARG A 49 -7.75 -16.46 9.44
C ARG A 49 -7.98 -17.90 9.00
N LEU A 50 -7.79 -18.20 7.71
CA LEU A 50 -7.91 -19.57 7.21
C LEU A 50 -6.72 -20.44 7.61
N ALA A 51 -5.52 -19.88 7.67
CA ALA A 51 -4.29 -20.60 8.03
C ALA A 51 -4.28 -21.07 9.48
N THR A 52 -4.99 -20.37 10.37
CA THR A 52 -5.15 -20.75 11.78
C THR A 52 -6.38 -21.62 12.05
N SER A 53 -7.26 -21.77 11.05
CA SER A 53 -8.35 -22.74 11.08
C SER A 53 -7.89 -24.04 10.42
N ASP A 54 -8.28 -25.21 10.92
CA ASP A 54 -7.98 -26.53 10.33
C ASP A 54 -8.76 -26.74 9.00
N SER A 55 -8.63 -25.80 8.06
CA SER A 55 -9.41 -25.77 6.83
C SER A 55 -8.72 -26.58 5.73
N ILE A 56 -9.45 -27.55 5.21
CA ILE A 56 -9.04 -28.40 4.08
C ILE A 56 -8.82 -27.57 2.79
N ASP A 57 -9.31 -26.33 2.74
CA ASP A 57 -9.34 -25.49 1.54
C ASP A 57 -8.28 -24.37 1.49
N LEU A 58 -7.32 -24.33 2.43
CA LEU A 58 -6.32 -23.25 2.49
C LEU A 58 -5.53 -23.07 1.19
N GLN A 59 -5.13 -24.14 0.51
CA GLN A 59 -4.40 -24.03 -0.77
C GLN A 59 -5.24 -23.36 -1.87
N ARG A 60 -6.53 -23.74 -1.97
CA ARG A 60 -7.44 -23.13 -2.94
C ARG A 60 -7.66 -21.65 -2.61
N ALA A 61 -7.83 -21.34 -1.32
CA ALA A 61 -8.00 -19.96 -0.86
C ALA A 61 -6.74 -19.12 -1.14
N ALA A 62 -5.54 -19.62 -0.82
CA ALA A 62 -4.29 -18.94 -1.09
C ALA A 62 -4.07 -18.65 -2.58
N ALA A 63 -4.41 -19.59 -3.47
CA ALA A 63 -4.34 -19.37 -4.91
C ALA A 63 -5.31 -18.26 -5.36
N LYS A 64 -6.55 -18.27 -4.84
CA LYS A 64 -7.53 -17.22 -5.10
C LYS A 64 -7.04 -15.86 -4.62
N PHE A 65 -6.58 -15.77 -3.38
CA PHE A 65 -6.08 -14.56 -2.76
C PHE A 65 -4.83 -14.02 -3.43
N GLY A 66 -3.89 -14.90 -3.82
CA GLY A 66 -2.75 -14.53 -4.65
C GLY A 66 -3.16 -13.89 -5.97
N SER A 67 -4.22 -14.41 -6.61
CA SER A 67 -4.78 -13.80 -7.84
C SER A 67 -5.47 -12.46 -7.60
N GLU A 68 -6.14 -12.26 -6.46
CA GLU A 68 -6.76 -10.98 -6.09
C GLU A 68 -5.70 -9.90 -5.81
N ILE A 69 -4.58 -10.30 -5.18
CA ILE A 69 -3.41 -9.45 -4.98
C ILE A 69 -2.78 -9.10 -6.34
N ASP A 70 -2.56 -10.07 -7.22
CA ASP A 70 -2.04 -9.82 -8.57
C ASP A 70 -2.90 -8.84 -9.37
N SER A 71 -4.23 -8.99 -9.28
CA SER A 71 -5.15 -8.07 -9.94
C SER A 71 -5.03 -6.65 -9.41
N SER A 72 -4.86 -6.47 -8.10
CA SER A 72 -4.71 -5.16 -7.47
C SER A 72 -3.34 -4.55 -7.76
N ALA A 73 -2.27 -5.34 -7.68
CA ALA A 73 -0.92 -4.94 -8.06
C ALA A 73 -0.86 -4.52 -9.54
N LYS A 74 -1.56 -5.25 -10.43
CA LYS A 74 -1.67 -4.87 -11.84
C LYS A 74 -2.34 -3.51 -12.01
N ALA A 75 -3.43 -3.24 -11.31
CA ALA A 75 -4.11 -1.94 -11.37
C ALA A 75 -3.17 -0.79 -10.94
N ILE A 76 -2.38 -0.98 -9.88
CA ILE A 76 -1.36 -0.02 -9.44
C ILE A 76 -0.25 0.12 -10.49
N LYS A 77 0.23 -0.98 -11.06
CA LYS A 77 1.29 -1.00 -12.08
C LYS A 77 0.89 -0.28 -13.35
N ASP A 78 -0.38 -0.37 -13.74
CA ASP A 78 -0.94 0.26 -14.93
C ASP A 78 -1.17 1.77 -14.73
N LEU A 79 -0.96 2.31 -13.52
CA LEU A 79 -0.91 3.75 -13.30
C LEU A 79 0.33 4.36 -13.98
N SER A 80 0.10 5.46 -14.69
CA SER A 80 1.19 6.32 -15.17
C SER A 80 2.06 6.81 -14.02
N ASP A 81 3.26 7.27 -14.35
CA ASP A 81 4.03 8.09 -13.44
C ASP A 81 3.26 9.37 -13.10
N PHE A 82 3.44 9.86 -11.87
CA PHE A 82 2.83 11.13 -11.46
C PHE A 82 3.89 12.22 -11.54
N ASP A 83 3.78 13.12 -12.52
CA ASP A 83 4.76 14.18 -12.79
C ASP A 83 6.21 13.62 -12.89
N GLY A 84 6.39 12.52 -13.62
CA GLY A 84 7.71 11.88 -13.82
C GLY A 84 8.22 11.07 -12.62
N ASN A 85 7.42 10.92 -11.56
CA ASN A 85 7.81 10.20 -10.34
C ASN A 85 7.07 8.86 -10.22
N THR A 86 7.84 7.78 -10.06
CA THR A 86 7.32 6.42 -9.87
C THR A 86 7.51 5.88 -8.45
N ALA A 87 8.26 6.58 -7.59
CA ALA A 87 8.72 6.03 -6.31
C ALA A 87 7.57 5.54 -5.41
N TYR A 88 6.45 6.28 -5.36
CA TYR A 88 5.29 5.89 -4.59
C TYR A 88 4.61 4.62 -5.14
N ARG A 89 4.35 4.58 -6.45
CA ARG A 89 3.82 3.41 -7.14
C ARG A 89 4.73 2.19 -6.95
N ASP A 90 6.03 2.37 -7.12
CA ASP A 90 7.00 1.28 -7.04
C ASP A 90 7.11 0.73 -5.61
N ALA A 91 7.00 1.57 -4.57
CA ALA A 91 6.91 1.11 -3.19
C ALA A 91 5.61 0.35 -2.90
N ALA A 92 4.48 0.81 -3.44
CA ALA A 92 3.21 0.09 -3.34
C ALA A 92 3.28 -1.31 -3.98
N LEU A 93 3.96 -1.44 -5.13
CA LEU A 93 4.19 -2.73 -5.79
C LEU A 93 5.09 -3.66 -4.97
N LYS A 94 6.12 -3.15 -4.30
CA LYS A 94 6.94 -3.97 -3.38
C LYS A 94 6.12 -4.52 -2.22
N LEU A 95 5.25 -3.69 -1.63
CA LEU A 95 4.36 -4.14 -0.55
C LEU A 95 3.34 -5.17 -1.06
N ALA A 96 2.83 -5.00 -2.29
CA ALA A 96 1.98 -6.00 -2.94
C ALA A 96 2.71 -7.34 -3.16
N ASP A 97 3.97 -7.31 -3.59
CA ASP A 97 4.82 -8.50 -3.75
C ASP A 97 5.07 -9.22 -2.42
N PHE A 98 5.25 -8.46 -1.33
CA PHE A 98 5.30 -9.01 0.02
C PHE A 98 3.99 -9.73 0.36
N TYR A 99 2.84 -9.07 0.23
CA TYR A 99 1.54 -9.69 0.51
C TYR A 99 1.31 -10.97 -0.29
N LYS A 100 1.64 -10.96 -1.58
CA LYS A 100 1.54 -12.15 -2.43
C LYS A 100 2.43 -13.28 -1.93
N SER A 101 3.68 -12.98 -1.61
CA SER A 101 4.66 -13.97 -1.14
C SER A 101 4.21 -14.57 0.20
N SER A 102 3.65 -13.75 1.09
CA SER A 102 3.09 -14.16 2.37
C SER A 102 1.92 -15.14 2.21
N VAL A 103 0.96 -14.85 1.33
CA VAL A 103 -0.20 -15.76 1.10
C VAL A 103 0.20 -17.07 0.41
N MET A 104 1.19 -17.03 -0.48
CA MET A 104 1.61 -18.20 -1.27
C MET A 104 2.70 -19.06 -0.60
N GLY A 105 3.26 -18.63 0.52
CA GLY A 105 4.33 -19.35 1.22
C GLY A 105 4.05 -19.50 2.71
N PRO A 106 4.48 -18.53 3.55
CA PRO A 106 4.36 -18.61 5.01
C PRO A 106 3.00 -19.05 5.54
N TYR A 107 1.89 -18.49 5.04
CA TYR A 107 0.56 -18.90 5.52
C TYR A 107 0.18 -20.33 5.12
N LEU A 108 0.63 -20.81 3.96
CA LEU A 108 0.47 -22.22 3.59
C LEU A 108 1.28 -23.13 4.51
N GLU A 109 2.49 -22.72 4.90
CA GLU A 109 3.32 -23.47 5.84
C GLU A 109 2.67 -23.56 7.23
N ILE A 110 2.11 -22.45 7.71
CA ILE A 110 1.37 -22.40 8.99
C ILE A 110 0.19 -23.37 8.97
N GLY A 111 -0.68 -23.30 7.95
CA GLY A 111 -1.83 -24.20 7.87
C GLY A 111 -1.44 -25.67 7.71
N LYS A 112 -0.36 -25.97 6.97
CA LYS A 112 0.19 -27.32 6.89
C LYS A 112 0.64 -27.82 8.27
N ALA A 113 1.33 -26.96 9.03
CA ALA A 113 1.82 -27.31 10.35
C ALA A 113 0.68 -27.64 11.34
N TYR A 114 -0.42 -26.87 11.31
CA TYR A 114 -1.62 -27.15 12.12
C TYR A 114 -2.36 -28.42 11.71
N LYS A 115 -2.33 -28.79 10.42
CA LYS A 115 -2.97 -30.00 9.93
C LYS A 115 -2.20 -31.29 10.26
N GLU A 116 -0.87 -31.23 10.21
CA GLU A 116 -0.01 -32.43 10.28
C GLU A 116 0.46 -32.79 11.70
N VAL A 117 0.49 -31.82 12.61
CA VAL A 117 1.06 -32.00 13.94
C VAL A 117 -0.02 -31.84 15.00
N LYS A 118 -0.01 -32.70 16.03
CA LYS A 118 -0.83 -32.46 17.23
C LYS A 118 -0.47 -31.10 17.82
N ASP A 119 -1.47 -30.41 18.35
CA ASP A 119 -1.29 -29.13 19.02
C ASP A 119 -0.26 -29.25 20.16
N THR A 120 0.94 -28.70 19.94
CA THR A 120 2.12 -28.91 20.79
C THR A 120 2.92 -27.62 20.92
N ALA A 121 3.65 -27.49 22.02
CA ALA A 121 4.56 -26.35 22.22
C ALA A 121 5.59 -26.18 21.08
N ALA A 122 6.05 -27.29 20.49
CA ALA A 122 6.98 -27.24 19.36
C ALA A 122 6.33 -26.69 18.08
N LEU A 123 5.06 -27.03 17.82
CA LEU A 123 4.29 -26.45 16.72
C LEU A 123 4.12 -24.95 16.90
N HIS A 124 3.70 -24.50 18.10
CA HIS A 124 3.55 -23.07 18.38
C HIS A 124 4.86 -22.30 18.19
N SER A 125 5.98 -22.82 18.71
CA SER A 125 7.29 -22.17 18.52
C SER A 125 7.69 -22.06 17.05
N LYS A 126 7.35 -23.06 16.21
CA LYS A 126 7.58 -22.99 14.77
C LYS A 126 6.71 -21.92 14.10
N VAL A 127 5.41 -21.91 14.41
CA VAL A 127 4.46 -20.93 13.86
C VAL A 127 4.86 -19.51 14.29
N ASP A 128 5.24 -19.30 15.55
CA ASP A 128 5.70 -18.01 16.07
C ASP A 128 6.94 -17.51 15.35
N ALA A 129 7.88 -18.39 15.00
CA ALA A 129 9.06 -18.02 14.23
C ALA A 129 8.70 -17.56 12.80
N ILE A 130 7.74 -18.23 12.16
CA ILE A 130 7.23 -17.82 10.84
C ILE A 130 6.54 -16.46 10.92
N ILE A 131 5.66 -16.27 11.91
CA ILE A 131 4.95 -15.00 12.12
C ILE A 131 5.93 -13.86 12.43
N THR A 132 6.91 -14.10 13.30
CA THR A 132 7.93 -13.10 13.64
C THR A 132 8.70 -12.65 12.39
N LYS A 133 9.08 -13.61 11.54
CA LYS A 133 9.76 -13.29 10.27
C LYS A 133 8.85 -12.52 9.32
N LEU A 134 7.59 -12.91 9.18
CA LEU A 134 6.61 -12.18 8.39
C LEU A 134 6.47 -10.74 8.85
N GLN A 135 6.33 -10.49 10.16
CA GLN A 135 6.21 -9.14 10.71
C GLN A 135 7.45 -8.28 10.46
N GLN A 136 8.64 -8.88 10.55
CA GLN A 136 9.90 -8.18 10.24
C GLN A 136 9.97 -7.80 8.75
N ASP A 137 9.66 -8.76 7.87
CA ASP A 137 9.68 -8.53 6.42
C ASP A 137 8.57 -7.53 6.00
N GLU A 138 7.40 -7.57 6.64
CA GLU A 138 6.30 -6.61 6.45
C GLU A 138 6.70 -5.19 6.85
N SER A 139 7.28 -5.03 8.04
CA SER A 139 7.70 -3.72 8.56
C SER A 139 8.64 -3.01 7.59
N VAL A 140 9.56 -3.73 6.94
CA VAL A 140 10.49 -3.13 5.96
C VAL A 140 9.74 -2.64 4.71
N ALA A 141 8.79 -3.41 4.20
CA ALA A 141 8.02 -3.05 3.02
C ALA A 141 7.03 -1.90 3.33
N ASP A 142 6.39 -1.94 4.48
CA ASP A 142 5.44 -0.93 4.95
C ASP A 142 6.14 0.41 5.25
N ASP A 143 7.32 0.38 5.89
CA ASP A 143 8.11 1.59 6.15
C ASP A 143 8.52 2.30 4.84
N ASP A 144 8.95 1.56 3.80
CA ASP A 144 9.24 2.16 2.49
C ASP A 144 7.97 2.75 1.89
N PHE A 145 6.85 2.02 1.93
CA PHE A 145 5.57 2.49 1.41
C PHE A 145 5.10 3.78 2.10
N ILE A 146 5.03 3.80 3.42
CA ILE A 146 4.63 4.97 4.23
C ILE A 146 5.56 6.15 3.96
N LYS A 147 6.87 5.92 3.91
CA LYS A 147 7.86 6.95 3.57
C LYS A 147 7.60 7.56 2.19
N GLN A 148 7.40 6.74 1.16
CA GLN A 148 7.15 7.25 -0.19
C GLN A 148 5.80 7.94 -0.31
N ARG A 149 4.75 7.43 0.36
CA ARG A 149 3.43 8.07 0.42
C ARG A 149 3.51 9.46 1.06
N ASN A 150 4.18 9.57 2.21
CA ASN A 150 4.39 10.84 2.90
C ASN A 150 5.18 11.83 2.04
N ALA A 151 6.23 11.37 1.35
CA ALA A 151 7.01 12.20 0.44
C ALA A 151 6.17 12.67 -0.76
N PHE A 152 5.32 11.80 -1.30
CA PHE A 152 4.38 12.12 -2.38
C PHE A 152 3.35 13.17 -1.94
N ALA A 153 2.76 13.00 -0.75
CA ALA A 153 1.80 13.95 -0.19
C ALA A 153 2.42 15.33 0.06
N ALA A 154 3.62 15.36 0.65
CA ALA A 154 4.36 16.60 0.88
C ALA A 154 4.72 17.30 -0.45
N LYS A 155 5.20 16.57 -1.46
CA LYS A 155 5.53 17.13 -2.78
C LYS A 155 4.30 17.75 -3.47
N ASN A 156 3.13 17.16 -3.28
CA ASN A 156 1.88 17.56 -3.94
C ASN A 156 0.94 18.38 -3.05
N ASN A 157 1.41 18.83 -1.88
CA ASN A 157 0.71 19.71 -0.95
C ASN A 157 -0.68 19.23 -0.51
N PHE A 158 -0.86 17.92 -0.29
CA PHE A 158 -2.08 17.38 0.32
C PHE A 158 -1.79 16.69 1.65
N LYS A 159 -2.81 16.54 2.48
CA LYS A 159 -2.73 15.82 3.75
C LYS A 159 -3.22 14.40 3.56
N ILE A 160 -2.50 13.46 4.15
CA ILE A 160 -2.94 12.07 4.24
C ILE A 160 -3.96 11.98 5.37
N ASP A 161 -5.15 11.46 5.08
CA ASP A 161 -6.10 11.10 6.12
C ASP A 161 -5.57 9.87 6.86
N SER A 162 -5.43 9.98 8.18
CA SER A 162 -4.73 9.02 9.04
C SER A 162 -5.49 7.72 9.30
N MET A 163 -6.44 7.32 8.45
CA MET A 163 -7.35 6.21 8.76
C MET A 163 -6.76 4.80 8.51
N ILE A 164 -5.49 4.67 8.11
CA ILE A 164 -4.88 3.38 7.75
C ILE A 164 -3.76 2.98 8.74
N ALA A 165 -3.90 3.38 10.00
CA ALA A 165 -3.03 2.92 11.08
C ALA A 165 -3.88 2.42 12.25
N GLN A 166 -4.52 1.25 12.09
CA GLN A 166 -5.07 0.46 13.20
C GLN A 166 -4.90 -1.03 12.90
#